data_AF-A0AB36EGI8-F1
#
_entry.id   AF-A0AB36EGI8-F1
#
_cell.length_a   1.000
_cell.length_b   1.000
_cell.length_c   1.000
_cell.angle_alpha   90.00
_cell.angle_beta   90.00
_cell.angle_gamma   90.00
#
_symmetry.space_group_name_H-M   'P 1'
#
loop_
_entity.id
_entity.type
_entity.pdbx_description
1 polymer ?
#
loop_
_entity_poly.entity_id
_entity_poly.type
_entity_poly.pdbx_seq_one_letter_code
_entity_poly.pdbx_strand_id
1 'polypeptide(L)'
;MSGAEADPSAVTLGTIDPQSALFDDVDLPGGDLSRRPERSAKTPLECRLACIDEKQCVAFTYVKPKKECWLKGAVGTPMPGKGMVSGLKKLERFAPAKIISLD
;
A
#
# COMPACT_ATOMS: atom_id res chain seq x y z
N MET A 1 7.68 -11.16 41.79
CA MET A 1 8.52 -10.86 40.61
C MET A 1 7.69 -9.96 39.72
N SER A 2 7.78 -8.64 39.93
CA SER A 2 7.04 -7.67 39.11
C SER A 2 7.84 -7.48 37.82
N GLY A 3 7.45 -8.13 36.74
CA GLY A 3 8.06 -7.90 35.44
C GLY A 3 7.46 -6.63 34.88
N ALA A 4 8.20 -5.53 34.90
CA ALA A 4 7.86 -4.39 34.06
C ALA A 4 7.85 -4.87 32.59
N GLU A 5 6.80 -4.54 31.85
CA GLU A 5 6.78 -4.81 30.40
C GLU A 5 7.90 -4.02 29.72
N ALA A 6 8.49 -4.62 28.68
CA ALA A 6 9.52 -3.94 27.90
C ALA A 6 8.91 -2.81 27.08
N ASP A 7 9.69 -1.74 26.88
CA ASP A 7 9.30 -0.61 26.05
C ASP A 7 8.92 -1.04 24.61
N PRO A 8 7.86 -0.44 24.02
CA PRO A 8 7.46 -0.76 22.67
C PRO A 8 8.54 -0.41 21.65
N SER A 9 8.86 -1.36 20.77
CA SER A 9 9.85 -1.17 19.69
C SER A 9 9.26 -0.44 18.49
N ALA A 10 10.12 0.21 17.69
CA ALA A 10 9.72 0.80 16.43
C ALA A 10 9.36 -0.26 15.39
N VAL A 11 8.30 -0.03 14.61
CA VAL A 11 7.78 -0.93 13.58
C VAL A 11 7.90 -0.27 12.22
N THR A 12 8.26 -1.04 11.19
CA THR A 12 8.23 -0.56 9.80
C THR A 12 7.06 -1.21 9.09
N LEU A 13 6.16 -0.40 8.52
CA LEU A 13 4.97 -0.89 7.82
C LEU A 13 4.87 -0.25 6.45
N GLY A 14 4.36 -1.03 5.50
CA GLY A 14 3.93 -0.50 4.21
C GLY A 14 2.63 0.27 4.39
N THR A 15 2.59 1.53 3.95
CA THR A 15 1.39 2.34 3.97
C THR A 15 1.14 2.95 2.61
N ILE A 16 -0.15 3.15 2.30
CA ILE A 16 -0.60 3.95 1.17
C ILE A 16 -1.51 5.00 1.78
N ASP A 17 -1.06 6.25 1.84
CA ASP A 17 -1.83 7.35 2.41
C ASP A 17 -3.02 7.70 1.50
N PRO A 18 -4.27 7.69 2.01
CA PRO A 18 -5.45 7.97 1.19
C PRO A 18 -5.54 9.42 0.72
N GLN A 19 -4.85 10.37 1.36
CA GLN A 19 -4.86 11.79 1.01
C GLN A 19 -3.73 12.17 0.05
N SER A 20 -2.58 11.50 0.16
CA SER A 20 -1.37 11.91 -0.57
C SER A 20 -0.83 10.87 -1.56
N ALA A 21 -1.30 9.63 -1.49
CA ALA A 21 -0.77 8.51 -2.28
C ALA A 21 -1.85 7.67 -2.96
N LEU A 22 -3.06 8.22 -3.13
CA LEU A 22 -4.11 7.66 -3.98
C LEU A 22 -4.47 8.66 -5.08
N PHE A 23 -4.59 8.15 -6.30
CA PHE A 23 -4.80 8.95 -7.50
C PHE A 23 -5.94 8.34 -8.32
N ASP A 24 -7.03 9.10 -8.47
CA ASP A 24 -8.10 8.77 -9.41
C ASP A 24 -7.71 9.16 -10.84
N ASP A 25 -8.20 8.37 -11.80
CA ASP A 25 -8.00 8.56 -13.24
C ASP A 25 -6.53 8.62 -13.68
N VAL A 26 -5.65 7.93 -12.96
CA VAL A 26 -4.22 7.81 -13.24
C VAL A 26 -3.83 6.35 -13.43
N ASP A 27 -3.11 6.07 -14.51
CA ASP A 27 -2.42 4.81 -14.77
C ASP A 27 -0.94 4.92 -14.39
N LEU A 28 -0.41 3.83 -13.85
CA LEU A 28 1.02 3.62 -13.63
C LEU A 28 1.40 2.42 -14.52
N PRO A 29 1.85 2.62 -15.76
CA PRO A 29 2.06 1.53 -16.70
C PRO A 29 3.29 0.68 -16.37
N GLY A 30 3.20 -0.63 -16.63
CA GLY A 30 4.30 -1.58 -16.46
C GLY A 30 4.60 -1.92 -14.99
N GLY A 31 5.66 -2.70 -14.77
CA GLY A 31 6.09 -3.08 -13.42
C GLY A 31 5.17 -4.07 -12.70
N ASP A 32 4.20 -4.68 -13.37
CA ASP A 32 3.27 -5.64 -12.77
C ASP A 32 4.03 -6.86 -12.21
N LEU A 33 3.74 -7.24 -10.96
CA LEU A 33 4.33 -8.42 -10.29
C LEU A 33 3.89 -9.74 -10.93
N SER A 34 2.80 -9.73 -11.70
CA SER A 34 2.21 -10.89 -12.34
C SER A 34 1.63 -10.54 -13.70
N ARG A 35 1.60 -11.52 -14.61
CA ARG A 35 0.92 -11.41 -15.92
C ARG A 35 -0.60 -11.52 -15.82
N ARG A 36 -1.14 -11.66 -14.61
CA ARG A 36 -2.57 -11.78 -14.32
C ARG A 36 -2.91 -10.81 -13.18
N PRO A 37 -4.12 -10.23 -13.19
CA PRO A 37 -4.56 -9.37 -12.09
C PRO A 37 -4.71 -10.17 -10.80
N GLU A 38 -4.54 -9.50 -9.66
CA GLU A 38 -4.76 -10.06 -8.34
C GLU A 38 -6.20 -10.55 -8.22
N ARG A 39 -6.35 -11.86 -7.94
CA ARG A 39 -7.63 -12.55 -8.05
C ARG A 39 -8.57 -12.18 -6.90
N SER A 40 -8.03 -11.95 -5.71
CA SER A 40 -8.79 -11.66 -4.50
C SER A 40 -9.31 -10.22 -4.44
N ALA A 41 -8.65 -9.28 -5.13
CA ALA A 41 -9.00 -7.87 -5.11
C ALA A 41 -9.95 -7.47 -6.25
N LYS A 42 -11.20 -7.14 -5.93
CA LYS A 42 -12.29 -6.76 -6.86
C LYS A 42 -12.77 -5.32 -6.67
N THR A 43 -12.14 -4.57 -5.78
CA THR A 43 -12.40 -3.15 -5.53
C THR A 43 -11.07 -2.38 -5.41
N PRO A 44 -11.09 -1.04 -5.56
CA PRO A 44 -9.90 -0.23 -5.34
C PRO A 44 -9.33 -0.39 -3.92
N LEU A 45 -10.20 -0.52 -2.91
CA LEU A 45 -9.79 -0.71 -1.53
C LEU A 45 -9.10 -2.07 -1.33
N GLU A 46 -9.68 -3.15 -1.83
CA GLU A 46 -9.03 -4.46 -1.75
C GLU A 46 -7.70 -4.49 -2.50
N CYS A 47 -7.59 -3.78 -3.64
CA CYS A 47 -6.33 -3.71 -4.38
C CYS A 47 -5.25 -2.95 -3.60
N ARG A 48 -5.62 -1.85 -2.94
CA ARG A 48 -4.76 -1.12 -2.01
C ARG A 48 -4.27 -2.02 -0.87
N LEU A 49 -5.18 -2.75 -0.23
CA LEU A 49 -4.86 -3.65 0.89
C LEU A 49 -3.96 -4.80 0.44
N ALA A 50 -4.24 -5.40 -0.72
CA ALA A 50 -3.39 -6.42 -1.33
C ALA A 50 -1.97 -5.91 -1.59
N CYS A 51 -1.82 -4.66 -2.04
CA CYS A 51 -0.49 -4.06 -2.20
C CYS A 51 0.21 -3.78 -0.87
N ILE A 52 -0.53 -3.42 0.19
CA ILE A 52 0.05 -3.23 1.53
C ILE A 52 0.59 -4.57 2.06
N ASP A 53 -0.16 -5.65 1.87
CA ASP A 53 0.19 -7.00 2.32
C ASP A 53 1.34 -7.63 1.50
N GLU A 54 1.34 -7.43 0.17
CA GLU A 54 2.40 -7.93 -0.71
C GLU A 54 3.70 -7.12 -0.51
N LYS A 55 4.75 -7.80 -0.02
CA LYS A 55 6.05 -7.19 0.31
C LYS A 55 6.74 -6.56 -0.89
N GLN A 56 6.63 -7.18 -2.06
CA GLN A 56 7.26 -6.68 -3.29
C GLN A 56 6.47 -5.56 -3.95
N CYS A 57 5.22 -5.32 -3.53
CA CYS A 57 4.39 -4.30 -4.11
C CYS A 57 4.85 -2.92 -3.64
N VAL A 58 5.14 -2.03 -4.58
CA VAL A 58 5.48 -0.61 -4.34
C VAL A 58 4.40 0.32 -4.86
N ALA A 59 3.50 -0.18 -5.71
CA ALA A 59 2.35 0.55 -6.22
C ALA A 59 1.27 -0.41 -6.70
N PHE A 60 0.04 0.08 -6.87
CA PHE A 60 -1.01 -0.66 -7.55
C PHE A 60 -1.72 0.22 -8.56
N THR A 61 -2.37 -0.42 -9.53
CA THR A 61 -3.39 0.22 -10.38
C THR A 61 -4.61 -0.70 -10.44
N TYR A 62 -5.75 -0.18 -10.03
CA TYR A 62 -7.04 -0.84 -10.15
C TYR A 62 -7.83 -0.26 -11.34
N VAL A 63 -8.25 -1.12 -12.26
CA VAL A 63 -8.99 -0.73 -13.47
C VAL A 63 -10.49 -0.95 -13.22
N LYS A 64 -11.23 0.11 -12.88
CA LYS A 64 -12.67 0.05 -12.52
C LYS A 64 -13.52 -0.67 -13.59
N PRO A 65 -13.40 -0.38 -14.90
CA PRO A 65 -14.23 -1.03 -15.92
C PRO A 65 -14.03 -2.55 -16.03
N LYS A 66 -12.82 -3.04 -15.73
CA LYS A 66 -12.47 -4.46 -15.85
C LYS A 66 -12.52 -5.22 -14.51
N LYS A 67 -12.62 -4.49 -13.40
CA LYS A 67 -12.47 -5.02 -12.04
C LYS A 67 -11.16 -5.80 -11.85
N GLU A 68 -10.09 -5.25 -12.41
CA GLU A 68 -8.76 -5.83 -12.37
C GLU A 68 -7.87 -5.04 -11.41
N CYS A 69 -7.19 -5.76 -10.52
CA CYS A 69 -6.16 -5.20 -9.65
C CYS A 69 -4.78 -5.61 -10.17
N TRP A 70 -3.91 -4.62 -10.42
CA TRP A 70 -2.55 -4.85 -10.86
C TRP A 70 -1.59 -4.38 -9.78
N LEU A 71 -0.99 -5.34 -9.06
CA LEU A 71 0.06 -5.09 -8.08
C LEU A 71 1.39 -4.89 -8.81
N LYS A 72 2.15 -3.87 -8.43
CA LYS A 72 3.35 -3.44 -9.15
C LYS A 72 4.57 -3.44 -8.26
N GLY A 73 5.67 -3.99 -8.77
CA GLY A 73 6.99 -3.96 -8.15
C GLY A 73 7.84 -2.76 -8.60
N ALA A 74 7.37 -2.00 -9.59
CA ALA A 74 7.98 -0.75 -10.03
C ALA A 74 6.91 0.25 -10.45
N VAL A 75 7.24 1.54 -10.41
CA VAL A 75 6.35 2.64 -10.81
C VAL A 75 6.79 3.13 -12.19
N GLY A 76 5.93 2.96 -13.19
CA GLY A 76 6.12 3.57 -14.51
C GLY A 76 5.83 5.07 -14.51
N THR A 77 6.05 5.73 -15.64
CA THR A 77 5.72 7.15 -15.81
C THR A 77 4.19 7.35 -15.70
N PRO A 78 3.69 8.12 -14.72
CA PRO A 78 2.25 8.32 -14.55
C PRO A 78 1.63 8.94 -15.79
N MET A 79 0.45 8.44 -16.18
CA MET A 79 -0.30 8.96 -17.32
C MET A 79 -1.81 8.97 -17.07
N PRO A 80 -2.60 9.78 -17.79
CA PRO A 80 -4.06 9.77 -17.66
C PRO A 80 -4.64 8.39 -17.97
N GLY A 81 -5.47 7.88 -17.06
CA GLY A 81 -6.10 6.56 -17.14
C GLY A 81 -7.53 6.61 -16.61
N LYS A 82 -8.47 7.07 -17.43
CA LYS A 82 -9.88 7.22 -17.02
C LYS A 82 -10.44 5.90 -16.48
N GLY A 83 -11.05 5.94 -15.30
CA GLY A 83 -11.58 4.78 -14.60
C GLY A 83 -10.52 3.95 -13.89
N MET A 84 -9.27 4.42 -13.78
CA MET A 84 -8.24 3.77 -13.00
C MET A 84 -8.09 4.43 -11.63
N VAL A 85 -7.67 3.65 -10.64
CA VAL A 85 -7.25 4.14 -9.32
C VAL A 85 -5.88 3.59 -9.06
N SER A 86 -4.90 4.46 -8.93
CA SER A 86 -3.53 4.07 -8.63
C SER A 86 -3.14 4.50 -7.22
N GLY A 87 -2.21 3.79 -6.61
CA GLY A 87 -1.64 4.19 -5.34
C GLY A 87 -0.20 3.80 -5.18
N LEU A 88 0.55 4.60 -4.41
CA LEU A 88 1.97 4.42 -4.15
C LEU A 88 2.18 3.98 -2.70
N LYS A 89 2.91 2.88 -2.51
CA LYS A 89 3.28 2.35 -1.20
C LYS A 89 4.58 2.98 -0.72
N LYS A 90 4.59 3.45 0.53
CA LYS A 90 5.78 3.88 1.24
C LYS A 90 6.02 2.97 2.43
N LEU A 91 7.29 2.78 2.78
CA LEU A 91 7.67 2.14 4.02
C LEU A 91 7.84 3.23 5.06
N GLU A 92 6.94 3.26 6.03
CA GLU A 92 6.95 4.23 7.12
C GLU A 92 7.41 3.54 8.40
N ARG A 93 8.28 4.21 9.16
CA ARG A 93 8.78 3.72 10.44
C ARG A 93 8.05 4.44 11.57
N PHE A 94 7.29 3.67 12.34
CA PHE A 94 6.54 4.15 13.49
C PHE A 94 7.30 3.84 14.77
N ALA A 95 7.66 4.87 15.53
CA ALA A 95 8.32 4.73 16.83
C ALA A 95 7.44 5.37 17.91
N PRO A 96 7.50 4.88 19.17
CA PRO A 96 6.80 5.52 20.27
C PRO A 96 7.31 6.94 20.45
N ALA A 97 6.42 7.93 20.37
CA ALA A 97 6.80 9.33 20.53
C ALA A 97 7.23 9.66 21.97
N LYS A 98 6.59 9.01 22.95
CA LYS A 98 6.91 9.10 24.36
C LYS A 98 6.45 7.84 25.07
N ILE A 99 7.33 7.28 25.89
CA ILE A 99 7.01 6.17 26.80
C ILE A 99 6.76 6.78 28.17
N ILE A 100 5.63 6.44 28.80
CA ILE A 100 5.24 6.96 30.10
C ILE A 100 5.31 5.80 31.09
N SER A 101 6.25 5.87 32.03
CA SER A 101 6.33 4.94 33.16
C SER A 101 5.30 5.33 34.22
N LEU A 102 4.58 4.33 34.73
CA LEU A 102 3.62 4.46 35.83
C LEU A 102 4.23 3.78 37.06
N ASP A 103 5.24 4.43 37.66
CA ASP A 103 5.80 4.00 38.94
C ASP A 103 4.88 4.41 40.11
#